data_AF-A2DWN9-F1
#
_entry.id   AF-A2DWN9-F1
#
_cell.length_a   1.000
_cell.length_b   1.000
_cell.length_c   1.000
_cell.angle_alpha   90.00
_cell.angle_beta   90.00
_cell.angle_gamma   90.00
#
_symmetry.space_group_name_H-M   'P 1'
#
loop_
_entity.id
_entity.type
_entity.pdbx_description
1 polymer ?
#
loop_
_entity_poly.entity_id
_entity_poly.type
_entity_poly.pdbx_seq_one_letter_code
_entity_poly.pdbx_strand_id
1 'polypeptide(L)'
;MDIAMYLSKVIHNDVTVANVTSWSFWTAMDIPHYGHKNRFLLISLTPAAGEWGDIREEGTYAVTHSLWVLGNYSRFIRPGYQRLSMTYDESRDFFGLSWISPDGSEIVTVMSNLSDKGIRLNESHQGWMAKPSQVTLYTTTAAKQLVPTTLEVTSKSCWNPKV
;
A
#
# COMPACT_ATOMS: atom_id res chain seq x y z
N MET A 1 12.07 -3.70 -4.28
CA MET A 1 11.08 -3.54 -3.20
C MET A 1 11.41 -2.33 -2.32
N ASP A 2 12.66 -2.14 -1.94
CA ASP A 2 13.10 -1.11 -0.98
C ASP A 2 12.60 0.31 -1.29
N ILE A 3 12.64 0.74 -2.56
CA ILE A 3 12.11 2.03 -3.00
C ILE A 3 10.61 2.17 -2.69
N ALA A 4 9.83 1.10 -2.90
CA ALA A 4 8.40 1.11 -2.67
C ALA A 4 8.08 1.09 -1.16
N MET A 5 8.87 0.38 -0.34
CA MET A 5 8.73 0.46 1.11
C MET A 5 9.06 1.86 1.65
N TYR A 6 10.07 2.51 1.07
CA TYR A 6 10.40 3.90 1.40
C TYR A 6 9.26 4.86 1.01
N LEU A 7 8.64 4.67 -0.15
CA LEU A 7 7.44 5.42 -0.55
C LEU A 7 6.32 5.28 0.49
N SER A 8 6.06 4.07 0.99
CA SER A 8 5.06 3.85 2.05
C SER A 8 5.34 4.70 3.29
N LYS A 9 6.61 4.81 3.67
CA LYS A 9 7.05 5.64 4.80
C LYS A 9 6.86 7.13 4.57
N VAL A 10 7.13 7.60 3.34
CA VAL A 10 6.87 9.00 2.94
C VAL A 10 5.37 9.31 3.05
N ILE A 11 4.52 8.48 2.44
CA ILE A 11 3.06 8.63 2.51
C ILE A 11 2.59 8.66 3.98
N HIS A 12 3.10 7.73 4.80
CA HIS A 12 2.76 7.67 6.22
C HIS A 12 3.09 8.97 6.95
N ASN A 13 4.31 9.47 6.81
CA ASN A 13 4.76 10.71 7.46
C ASN A 13 3.99 11.94 6.94
N ASP A 14 3.74 12.02 5.63
CA ASP A 14 2.99 13.14 5.05
C ASP A 14 1.57 13.20 5.63
N VAL A 15 0.93 12.04 5.81
CA VAL A 15 -0.43 11.96 6.37
C VAL A 15 -0.45 12.15 7.89
N THR A 16 0.52 11.60 8.64
CA THR A 16 0.53 11.67 10.10
C THR A 16 1.11 12.96 10.66
N VAL A 17 2.20 13.46 10.07
CA VAL A 17 2.97 14.60 10.57
C VAL A 17 2.56 15.89 9.85
N ALA A 18 2.56 15.87 8.51
CA ALA A 18 2.17 17.05 7.73
C ALA A 18 0.65 17.20 7.57
N ASN A 19 -0.12 16.17 7.99
CA ASN A 19 -1.58 16.15 7.95
C ASN A 19 -2.16 16.45 6.56
N VAL A 20 -1.52 15.92 5.51
CA VAL A 20 -2.03 16.07 4.14
C VAL A 20 -3.31 15.25 3.96
N THR A 21 -4.25 15.76 3.17
CA THR A 21 -5.51 15.08 2.85
C THR A 21 -5.49 14.37 1.51
N SER A 22 -4.41 14.52 0.76
CA SER A 22 -4.21 13.91 -0.57
C SER A 22 -2.73 13.67 -0.83
N TRP A 23 -2.44 12.62 -1.59
CA TRP A 23 -1.08 12.28 -2.00
C TRP A 23 -1.06 11.93 -3.49
N SER A 24 -0.05 12.37 -4.21
CA SER A 24 0.07 12.12 -5.66
C SER A 24 1.49 11.74 -6.01
N PHE A 25 1.63 10.68 -6.80
CA PHE A 25 2.92 10.28 -7.35
C PHE A 25 3.23 11.15 -8.57
N TRP A 26 4.50 11.51 -8.76
CA TRP A 26 4.92 12.42 -9.82
C TRP A 26 4.62 11.89 -11.22
N THR A 27 5.16 10.72 -11.59
CA THR A 27 5.00 10.15 -12.94
C THR A 27 4.27 8.80 -12.89
N ALA A 28 3.10 8.74 -13.53
CA ALA A 28 2.33 7.51 -13.62
C ALA A 28 2.99 6.49 -14.54
N MET A 29 3.39 6.89 -15.75
CA MET A 29 4.06 6.03 -16.71
C MET A 29 5.06 6.80 -17.54
N ASP A 30 6.21 6.19 -17.83
CA ASP A 30 7.23 6.75 -18.72
C ASP A 30 8.22 5.68 -19.17
N ILE A 31 9.10 6.03 -20.11
CA ILE A 31 10.27 5.25 -20.47
C ILE A 31 11.38 5.49 -19.44
N PRO A 32 11.99 4.44 -18.85
CA PRO A 32 13.03 4.60 -17.85
C PRO A 32 14.35 4.98 -18.51
N HIS A 33 14.63 6.27 -18.62
CA HIS A 33 15.94 6.71 -19.12
C HIS A 33 17.05 6.56 -18.07
N TYR A 34 18.29 6.41 -18.54
CA TYR A 34 19.54 6.55 -17.75
C TYR A 34 19.66 5.61 -16.54
N GLY A 35 19.02 4.44 -16.59
CA GLY A 35 19.20 3.41 -15.57
C GLY A 35 18.68 3.80 -14.18
N HIS A 36 17.69 4.69 -14.07
CA HIS A 36 17.14 5.12 -12.78
C HIS A 36 16.36 4.03 -12.01
N LYS A 37 16.39 2.77 -12.44
CA LYS A 37 15.78 1.60 -11.77
C LYS A 37 14.29 1.78 -11.47
N ASN A 38 13.58 2.48 -12.35
CA ASN A 38 12.14 2.75 -12.26
C ASN A 38 11.69 3.47 -10.98
N ARG A 39 12.59 4.22 -10.32
CA ARG A 39 12.28 4.88 -9.03
C ARG A 39 11.33 6.06 -9.14
N PHE A 40 11.14 6.58 -10.35
CA PHE A 40 10.34 7.77 -10.63
C PHE A 40 9.01 7.47 -11.32
N LEU A 41 8.71 6.19 -11.61
CA LEU A 41 7.57 5.78 -12.43
C LEU A 41 6.72 4.76 -11.65
N LEU A 42 5.41 4.74 -11.86
CA LEU A 42 4.58 3.62 -11.41
C LEU A 42 4.57 2.48 -12.42
N ILE A 43 4.54 2.81 -13.72
CA ILE A 43 4.60 1.88 -14.85
C ILE A 43 5.78 2.28 -15.75
N SER A 44 6.66 1.33 -16.02
CA SER A 44 7.76 1.49 -16.97
C SER A 44 7.28 1.07 -18.36
N LEU A 45 7.58 1.88 -19.37
CA LEU A 45 7.30 1.60 -20.77
C LEU A 45 8.59 1.26 -21.50
N THR A 46 8.52 0.29 -22.41
CA THR A 46 9.64 -0.08 -23.28
C THR A 46 9.14 -0.16 -24.73
N PRO A 47 9.45 0.82 -25.58
CA PRO A 47 9.13 0.76 -27.01
C PRO A 47 9.77 -0.48 -27.66
N ALA A 48 9.18 -0.97 -28.76
CA ALA A 48 9.68 -2.15 -29.47
C ALA A 48 11.11 -2.00 -30.00
N ALA A 49 11.50 -0.78 -30.37
CA ALA A 49 12.86 -0.43 -30.78
C ALA A 49 13.82 -0.17 -29.59
N GLY A 50 13.42 -0.47 -28.35
CA GLY A 50 14.21 -0.27 -27.14
C GLY A 50 13.97 1.09 -26.46
N GLU A 51 14.78 1.40 -25.44
CA GLU A 51 14.65 2.59 -24.58
C GLU A 51 14.64 3.93 -25.35
N TRP A 52 15.23 3.97 -26.54
CA TRP A 52 15.29 5.17 -27.38
C TRP A 52 14.34 5.10 -28.60
N GLY A 53 13.45 4.11 -28.63
CA GLY A 53 12.45 3.96 -29.70
C GLY A 53 11.31 4.98 -29.61
N ASP A 54 10.55 5.13 -30.69
CA ASP A 54 9.36 5.99 -30.68
C ASP A 54 8.26 5.35 -29.82
N ILE A 55 7.83 6.08 -28.79
CA ILE A 55 6.77 5.66 -27.87
C ILE A 55 5.39 5.55 -28.53
N ARG A 56 5.22 6.13 -29.74
CA ARG A 56 3.99 6.00 -30.53
C ARG A 56 3.84 4.62 -31.18
N GLU A 57 4.93 3.89 -31.30
CA GLU A 57 4.95 2.53 -31.83
C GLU A 57 4.59 1.50 -30.74
N GLU A 58 4.47 0.24 -31.14
CA GLU A 58 4.22 -0.85 -30.20
C GLU A 58 5.35 -1.04 -29.18
N GLY A 59 5.07 -1.78 -28.10
CA GLY A 59 6.04 -2.01 -27.05
C GLY A 59 5.49 -2.87 -25.92
N THR A 60 6.21 -2.85 -24.81
CA THR A 60 5.87 -3.59 -23.59
C THR A 60 5.84 -2.67 -22.39
N TYR A 61 5.30 -3.15 -21.28
CA TYR A 61 5.27 -2.42 -20.02
C TYR A 61 5.63 -3.32 -18.85
N ALA A 62 6.15 -2.70 -17.79
CA ALA A 62 6.43 -3.36 -16.53
C ALA A 62 5.91 -2.51 -15.37
N VAL A 63 5.16 -3.14 -14.47
CA VAL A 63 4.60 -2.48 -13.30
C VAL A 63 5.63 -2.47 -12.17
N THR A 64 5.85 -1.32 -11.55
CA THR A 64 6.76 -1.21 -10.40
C THR A 64 6.07 -1.60 -9.10
N HIS A 65 6.86 -1.97 -8.09
CA HIS A 65 6.30 -2.19 -6.74
C HIS A 65 5.72 -0.91 -6.12
N SER A 66 6.17 0.29 -6.55
CA SER A 66 5.62 1.56 -6.09
C SER A 66 4.15 1.71 -6.47
N LEU A 67 3.74 1.21 -7.65
CA LEU A 67 2.32 1.14 -8.04
C LEU A 67 1.53 0.33 -7.03
N TRP A 68 2.03 -0.84 -6.65
CA TRP A 68 1.32 -1.73 -5.73
C TRP A 68 1.29 -1.21 -4.29
N VAL A 69 2.34 -0.52 -3.84
CA VAL A 69 2.31 0.17 -2.53
C VAL A 69 1.29 1.30 -2.56
N LEU A 70 1.32 2.17 -3.58
CA LEU A 70 0.31 3.22 -3.72
C LEU A 70 -1.11 2.64 -3.83
N GLY A 71 -1.25 1.50 -4.52
CA GLY A 71 -2.50 0.76 -4.65
C GLY A 71 -3.07 0.22 -3.32
N ASN A 72 -2.23 -0.08 -2.33
CA ASN A 72 -2.70 -0.43 -0.98
C ASN A 72 -3.44 0.72 -0.30
N TYR A 73 -3.20 1.96 -0.72
CA TYR A 73 -3.95 3.13 -0.27
C TYR A 73 -5.11 3.43 -1.23
N SER A 74 -4.80 3.73 -2.50
CA SER A 74 -5.75 4.33 -3.45
C SER A 74 -6.90 3.42 -3.89
N ARG A 75 -6.73 2.10 -3.81
CA ARG A 75 -7.78 1.14 -4.14
C ARG A 75 -8.89 1.11 -3.08
N PHE A 76 -8.52 1.24 -1.81
CA PHE A 76 -9.42 0.98 -0.68
C PHE A 76 -9.87 2.28 0.01
N ILE A 77 -9.01 3.30 0.10
CA ILE A 77 -9.34 4.57 0.74
C ILE A 77 -9.94 5.50 -0.33
N ARG A 78 -11.26 5.65 -0.32
CA ARG A 78 -11.99 6.45 -1.31
C ARG A 78 -12.18 7.89 -0.82
N PRO A 79 -12.41 8.86 -1.74
CA PRO A 79 -12.75 10.22 -1.34
C PRO A 79 -13.89 10.25 -0.31
N GLY A 80 -13.72 11.05 0.74
CA GLY A 80 -14.68 11.16 1.86
C GLY A 80 -14.35 10.28 3.06
N TYR A 81 -13.46 9.30 2.94
CA TYR A 81 -13.01 8.50 4.08
C TYR A 81 -12.34 9.39 5.14
N GLN A 82 -12.66 9.15 6.41
CA GLN A 82 -12.12 9.92 7.53
C GLN A 82 -11.02 9.14 8.22
N ARG A 83 -9.89 9.81 8.51
CA ARG A 83 -8.77 9.17 9.21
C ARG A 83 -9.15 8.88 10.65
N LEU A 84 -8.88 7.67 11.11
CA LEU A 84 -9.05 7.24 12.49
C LEU A 84 -7.76 7.43 13.27
N SER A 85 -7.91 7.70 14.57
CA SER A 85 -6.78 7.62 15.50
C SER A 85 -6.50 6.15 15.83
N MET A 86 -5.23 5.78 15.86
CA MET A 86 -4.78 4.43 16.22
C MET A 86 -3.82 4.49 17.40
N THR A 87 -3.82 3.44 18.22
CA THR A 87 -2.82 3.22 19.26
C THR A 87 -2.27 1.81 19.09
N TYR A 88 -0.97 1.71 18.83
CA TYR A 88 -0.26 0.46 18.56
C TYR A 88 1.24 0.68 18.76
N ASP A 89 2.03 -0.40 18.80
CA ASP A 89 3.49 -0.36 18.95
C ASP A 89 4.18 0.09 17.64
N GLU A 90 3.96 1.34 17.26
CA GLU A 90 4.59 1.96 16.09
C GLU A 90 6.11 2.05 16.27
N SER A 91 6.84 1.80 15.20
CA SER A 91 8.30 1.89 15.15
C SER A 91 8.78 2.36 13.79
N ARG A 92 10.09 2.58 13.68
CA ARG A 92 10.73 2.95 12.41
C ARG A 92 10.46 1.96 11.28
N ASP A 93 10.26 0.69 11.64
CA ASP A 93 10.18 -0.44 10.72
C ASP A 93 8.76 -1.08 10.72
N PHE A 94 7.84 -0.59 11.55
CA PHE A 94 6.43 -0.99 11.55
C PHE A 94 5.51 0.19 11.84
N PHE A 95 4.67 0.55 10.87
CA PHE A 95 3.80 1.72 10.94
C PHE A 95 2.56 1.52 10.08
N GLY A 96 1.52 2.31 10.33
CA GLY A 96 0.29 2.23 9.56
C GLY A 96 -0.72 3.33 9.86
N LEU A 97 -1.76 3.32 9.06
CA LEU A 97 -2.84 4.31 9.08
C LEU A 97 -4.18 3.60 8.91
N SER A 98 -5.22 4.16 9.51
CA SER A 98 -6.59 3.63 9.40
C SER A 98 -7.58 4.73 9.04
N TRP A 99 -8.60 4.34 8.28
CA TRP A 99 -9.69 5.20 7.84
C TRP A 99 -11.02 4.48 7.93
N ILE A 100 -12.08 5.26 8.09
CA ILE A 100 -13.46 4.79 8.03
C ILE A 100 -14.18 5.39 6.82
N SER A 101 -15.04 4.60 6.17
CA SER A 101 -15.93 5.06 5.12
C SER A 101 -16.94 6.10 5.65
N PRO A 102 -17.48 6.98 4.77
CA PRO A 102 -18.47 7.99 5.18
C PRO A 102 -19.73 7.44 5.84
N ASP A 103 -20.14 6.23 5.47
CA ASP A 103 -21.31 5.53 6.01
C ASP A 103 -21.00 4.66 7.24
N GLY A 104 -19.72 4.61 7.67
CA GLY A 104 -19.26 3.83 8.81
C GLY A 104 -19.23 2.31 8.59
N SER A 105 -19.48 1.83 7.37
CA SER A 105 -19.60 0.40 7.07
C SER A 105 -18.27 -0.31 6.86
N GLU A 106 -17.20 0.42 6.49
CA GLU A 106 -15.89 -0.14 6.18
C GLU A 106 -14.77 0.60 6.89
N ILE A 107 -13.84 -0.17 7.46
CA ILE A 107 -12.58 0.34 7.99
C ILE A 107 -11.45 -0.22 7.15
N VAL A 108 -10.60 0.67 6.66
CA VAL A 108 -9.42 0.32 5.88
C VAL A 108 -8.19 0.68 6.68
N THR A 109 -7.35 -0.31 6.97
CA THR A 109 -6.08 -0.11 7.67
C THR A 109 -4.94 -0.58 6.78
N VAL A 110 -4.00 0.33 6.50
CA VAL A 110 -2.80 0.04 5.71
C VAL A 110 -1.61 -0.04 6.67
N MET A 111 -1.01 -1.23 6.77
CA MET A 111 0.14 -1.51 7.62
C MET A 111 1.38 -1.82 6.78
N SER A 112 2.51 -1.23 7.14
CA SER A 112 3.81 -1.48 6.55
C SER A 112 4.74 -2.15 7.56
N ASN A 113 5.33 -3.27 7.18
CA ASN A 113 6.36 -3.97 7.95
C ASN A 113 7.63 -4.06 7.09
N LEU A 114 8.65 -3.31 7.48
CA LEU A 114 9.98 -3.27 6.85
C LEU A 114 10.96 -4.24 7.51
N SER A 115 10.54 -4.96 8.54
CA SER A 115 11.35 -5.99 9.18
C SER A 115 11.23 -7.35 8.47
N ASP A 116 12.14 -8.26 8.81
CA ASP A 116 12.13 -9.67 8.40
C ASP A 116 11.26 -10.55 9.32
N LYS A 117 10.66 -9.97 10.37
CA LYS A 117 9.87 -10.70 11.37
C LYS A 117 8.39 -10.60 11.10
N GLY A 118 7.71 -11.72 11.38
CA GLY A 118 6.26 -11.75 11.39
C GLY A 118 5.68 -10.83 12.47
N ILE A 119 4.65 -10.04 12.16
CA ILE A 119 3.92 -9.21 13.13
C ILE A 119 2.51 -9.75 13.26
N ARG A 120 2.09 -9.99 14.49
CA ARG A 120 0.73 -10.37 14.80
C ARG A 120 -0.08 -9.12 15.13
N LEU A 121 -1.19 -8.95 14.42
CA LEU A 121 -2.13 -7.87 14.68
C LEU A 121 -3.29 -8.41 15.52
N ASN A 122 -3.62 -7.71 16.60
CA ASN A 122 -4.86 -7.88 17.34
C ASN A 122 -5.60 -6.54 17.26
N GLU A 123 -6.88 -6.58 16.95
CA GLU A 123 -7.69 -5.38 16.80
C GLU A 123 -8.55 -5.19 18.06
N SER A 124 -8.61 -3.94 18.51
CA SER A 124 -9.55 -3.47 19.52
C SER A 124 -9.97 -2.06 19.14
N HIS A 125 -11.24 -1.75 19.33
CA HIS A 125 -11.82 -0.46 18.99
C HIS A 125 -12.64 0.11 20.13
N GLN A 126 -12.86 1.42 20.08
CA GLN A 126 -13.76 2.16 20.96
C GLN A 126 -14.72 2.97 20.09
N GLY A 127 -15.98 3.09 20.49
CA GLY A 127 -16.97 3.91 19.78
C GLY A 127 -17.90 3.17 18.81
N TRP A 128 -17.67 1.88 18.57
CA TRP A 128 -18.67 0.96 18.00
C TRP A 128 -18.58 -0.41 18.69
N MET A 129 -19.68 -1.15 18.75
CA MET A 129 -19.71 -2.49 19.41
C MET A 129 -19.76 -3.65 18.41
N ALA A 130 -19.96 -3.37 17.13
CA ALA A 130 -20.04 -4.39 16.11
C ALA A 130 -18.65 -4.95 15.81
N LYS A 131 -18.49 -6.27 15.93
CA LYS A 131 -17.31 -6.94 15.38
C LYS A 131 -17.39 -6.88 13.86
N PRO A 132 -16.25 -6.73 13.16
CA PRO A 132 -16.24 -6.89 11.71
C PRO A 132 -16.79 -8.29 11.37
N SER A 133 -17.69 -8.36 10.39
CA SER A 133 -18.25 -9.62 9.89
C SER A 133 -17.22 -10.39 9.05
N GLN A 134 -16.29 -9.67 8.43
CA GLN A 134 -15.24 -10.20 7.57
C GLN A 134 -13.99 -9.31 7.66
N VAL A 135 -12.82 -9.93 7.58
CA VAL A 135 -11.55 -9.21 7.39
C VAL A 135 -10.88 -9.76 6.15
N THR A 136 -10.62 -8.89 5.17
CA THR A 136 -9.87 -9.25 3.95
C THR A 136 -8.55 -8.53 3.93
N LEU A 137 -7.46 -9.28 3.89
CA LEU A 137 -6.10 -8.74 3.79
C LEU A 137 -5.68 -8.66 2.34
N TYR A 138 -5.05 -7.57 1.93
CA TYR A 138 -4.39 -7.44 0.64
C TYR A 138 -2.90 -7.24 0.88
N THR A 139 -2.08 -8.16 0.36
CA THR A 139 -0.64 -8.18 0.68
C THR A 139 0.20 -7.82 -0.54
N THR A 140 1.09 -6.84 -0.37
CA THR A 140 2.16 -6.51 -1.33
C THR A 140 3.52 -6.82 -0.72
N THR A 141 4.32 -7.64 -1.42
CA THR A 141 5.72 -7.96 -1.09
C THR A 141 6.56 -7.97 -2.37
N ALA A 142 7.82 -8.42 -2.31
CA ALA A 142 8.63 -8.58 -3.52
C ALA A 142 8.01 -9.58 -4.51
N ALA A 143 7.24 -10.56 -4.00
CA ALA A 143 6.60 -11.60 -4.79
C ALA A 143 5.08 -11.44 -4.92
N LYS A 144 4.44 -10.64 -4.06
CA LYS A 144 2.98 -10.48 -4.02
C LYS A 144 2.57 -9.07 -4.45
N GLN A 145 1.52 -8.97 -5.27
CA GLN A 145 0.96 -7.71 -5.72
C GLN A 145 -0.52 -7.64 -5.34
N LEU A 146 -0.85 -6.95 -4.24
CA LEU A 146 -2.22 -6.85 -3.70
C LEU A 146 -2.96 -8.21 -3.63
N VAL A 147 -2.26 -9.26 -3.18
CA VAL A 147 -2.83 -10.61 -3.13
C VAL A 147 -3.85 -10.69 -1.98
N PRO A 148 -5.13 -11.01 -2.25
CA PRO A 148 -6.16 -11.08 -1.22
C PRO A 148 -6.03 -12.34 -0.36
N THR A 149 -6.40 -12.24 0.91
CA THR A 149 -6.59 -13.37 1.82
C THR A 149 -7.73 -13.02 2.77
N THR A 150 -8.83 -13.75 2.69
CA THR A 150 -9.94 -13.60 3.63
C THR A 150 -9.62 -14.35 4.91
N LEU A 151 -9.69 -13.64 6.03
CA LEU A 151 -9.61 -14.23 7.36
C LEU A 151 -11.04 -14.40 7.89
N GLU A 152 -11.35 -15.61 8.36
CA GLU A 152 -12.53 -15.77 9.19
C GLU A 152 -12.31 -15.04 10.50
N VAL A 153 -13.31 -14.27 10.93
CA VAL A 153 -13.30 -13.56 12.21
C VAL A 153 -13.54 -14.57 13.33
N THR A 154 -12.57 -15.45 13.54
CA THR A 154 -12.44 -16.26 14.75
C THR A 154 -11.58 -15.48 15.73
N SER A 155 -11.87 -15.60 17.03
CA SER A 155 -11.35 -14.76 18.11
C SER A 155 -9.82 -14.76 18.31
N LYS A 156 -9.05 -15.45 17.45
CA LYS A 156 -7.58 -15.45 17.41
C LYS A 156 -7.11 -15.80 16.00
N SER A 157 -6.81 -14.80 15.15
CA SER A 157 -6.05 -15.06 13.92
C SER A 157 -4.54 -14.94 14.20
N CYS A 158 -3.79 -15.98 13.81
CA CYS A 158 -2.33 -16.01 13.84
C CYS A 158 -1.84 -15.82 12.39
N TRP A 159 -0.98 -14.82 12.16
CA TRP A 159 -0.28 -14.65 10.89
C TRP A 159 1.07 -15.36 10.92
N ASN A 160 1.38 -16.16 9.90
CA ASN A 160 2.66 -16.83 9.73
C ASN A 160 3.18 -16.61 8.29
N PRO A 161 4.20 -15.77 8.07
CA PRO A 161 4.83 -15.61 6.77
C PRO A 161 5.95 -16.64 6.61
N LYS A 162 5.66 -17.75 5.93
CA LYS A 162 6.66 -18.59 5.25
C LYS A 162 6.01 -18.97 3.91
N VAL A 163 6.59 -18.80 2.73
CA VAL A 163 7.94 -18.52 2.22
C VAL A 163 7.79 -17.55 1.04
#